data_AF-K0JZ27-F1
#
_entry.id   AF-K0JZ27-F1
#
_cell.length_a   1.000
_cell.length_b   1.000
_cell.length_c   1.000
_cell.angle_alpha   90.00
_cell.angle_beta   90.00
_cell.angle_gamma   90.00
#
_symmetry.space_group_name_H-M   'P 1'
#
loop_
_entity.id
_entity.type
_entity.pdbx_description
1 polymer ?
#
loop_
_entity_poly.entity_id
_entity_poly.type
_entity_poly.pdbx_seq_one_letter_code
_entity_poly.pdbx_strand_id
1 'polypeptide(L)'
;MRVQLDPRQWPGRVIPETDVEIDTAVEAFCLRANWGDADRAGVRAVVAPWFAEQWSVDALLLAVDNKPDGSRQGRPRNRDQVAHDFLRARLWSWWQGGAQRARPPVAGMTLGQWWRVNRRNARLHQPRPRRPLGEAGRLAQEQSRERVRARLADPVERSRARARRWQEALDGLLVPGQRAPTFEDSRRLLAEVVQVPAHPVCRRCGCRTGVLSQAA
;
A
#
# COMPACT_ATOMS: atom_id res chain seq x y z
N MET A 1 -17.07 32.98 6.23
CA MET A 1 -15.91 32.48 7.00
C MET A 1 -15.10 31.58 6.07
N ARG A 2 -14.01 32.08 5.47
CA ARG A 2 -13.17 31.30 4.53
C ARG A 2 -12.19 30.47 5.37
N VAL A 3 -12.29 29.16 5.31
CA VAL A 3 -11.38 28.26 6.03
C VAL A 3 -10.27 27.88 5.09
N GLN A 4 -9.06 28.40 5.32
CA GLN A 4 -7.86 27.97 4.61
C GLN A 4 -7.36 26.70 5.31
N LEU A 5 -7.48 25.56 4.63
CA LEU A 5 -6.99 24.28 5.13
C LEU A 5 -5.54 24.07 4.66
N ASP A 6 -4.73 23.45 5.51
CA ASP A 6 -3.42 22.93 5.07
C ASP A 6 -3.67 21.87 3.97
N PRO A 7 -2.98 21.96 2.80
CA PRO A 7 -3.08 20.96 1.75
C PRO A 7 -2.90 19.51 2.23
N ARG A 8 -2.04 19.27 3.23
CA ARG A 8 -1.83 17.94 3.82
C ARG A 8 -3.06 17.40 4.54
N GLN A 9 -3.92 18.31 5.01
CA GLN A 9 -5.15 18.00 5.74
C GLN A 9 -6.39 18.08 4.85
N TRP A 10 -6.26 18.46 3.57
CA TRP A 10 -7.38 18.56 2.66
C TRP A 10 -8.16 17.24 2.61
N PRO A 11 -9.50 17.22 2.80
CA PRO A 11 -10.22 15.95 2.76
C PRO A 11 -10.32 15.39 1.34
N GLY A 12 -9.89 14.15 1.13
CA GLY A 12 -9.80 13.57 -0.22
C GLY A 12 -11.10 13.48 -1.00
N ARG A 13 -12.22 13.24 -0.30
CA ARG A 13 -13.57 13.17 -0.89
C ARG A 13 -14.28 14.52 -1.01
N VAL A 14 -13.67 15.61 -0.55
CA VAL A 14 -14.28 16.94 -0.68
C VAL A 14 -14.07 17.46 -2.09
N ILE A 15 -15.16 17.95 -2.68
CA ILE A 15 -15.18 18.63 -3.97
C ILE A 15 -14.84 20.10 -3.69
N PRO A 16 -13.73 20.65 -4.23
CA PRO A 16 -13.42 22.06 -4.06
C PRO A 16 -14.36 22.92 -4.92
N GLU A 17 -14.93 23.98 -4.34
CA GLU A 17 -15.93 24.83 -4.99
C GLU A 17 -15.36 26.23 -5.30
N THR A 18 -14.40 26.70 -4.51
CA THR A 18 -13.80 28.04 -4.68
C THR A 18 -12.39 27.97 -5.23
N ASP A 19 -11.88 29.06 -5.83
CA ASP A 19 -10.52 29.07 -6.40
C ASP A 19 -9.44 28.70 -5.40
N VAL A 20 -9.55 29.20 -4.16
CA VAL A 20 -8.61 28.90 -3.06
C VAL A 20 -8.68 27.43 -2.65
N GLU A 21 -9.89 26.85 -2.62
CA GLU A 21 -10.08 25.42 -2.34
C GLU A 21 -9.51 24.57 -3.48
N ILE A 22 -9.67 25.00 -4.74
CA ILE A 22 -9.10 24.32 -5.91
C ILE A 22 -7.57 24.34 -5.82
N ASP A 23 -6.95 25.48 -5.48
CA ASP A 23 -5.50 25.57 -5.30
C ASP A 23 -5.00 24.63 -4.19
N THR A 24 -5.71 24.63 -3.07
CA THR A 24 -5.39 23.76 -1.93
C THR A 24 -5.55 22.28 -2.29
N ALA A 25 -6.60 21.93 -3.03
CA ALA A 25 -6.87 20.57 -3.49
C ALA A 25 -5.86 20.10 -4.53
N VAL A 26 -5.39 20.98 -5.42
CA VAL A 26 -4.30 20.71 -6.38
C VAL A 26 -3.01 20.40 -5.65
N GLU A 27 -2.64 21.21 -4.66
CA GLU A 27 -1.44 20.96 -3.86
C GLU A 27 -1.56 19.64 -3.09
N ALA A 28 -2.73 19.36 -2.49
CA ALA A 28 -3.02 18.10 -1.82
C ALA A 28 -2.91 16.89 -2.77
N PHE A 29 -3.42 17.03 -4.00
CA PHE A 29 -3.32 16.01 -5.04
C PHE A 29 -1.86 15.73 -5.40
N CYS A 30 -1.06 16.77 -5.69
CA CYS A 30 0.36 16.62 -6.01
C CYS A 30 1.16 15.98 -4.88
N LEU A 31 0.88 16.34 -3.63
CA LEU A 31 1.53 15.73 -2.46
C LEU A 31 1.20 14.22 -2.34
N ARG A 32 -0.05 13.82 -2.53
CA ARG A 32 -0.47 12.41 -2.44
C ARG A 32 0.00 11.57 -3.61
N ALA A 33 0.07 12.16 -4.81
CA ALA A 33 0.64 11.52 -5.99
C ALA A 33 2.18 11.45 -5.94
N ASN A 34 2.81 12.05 -4.91
CA ASN A 34 4.26 12.21 -4.79
C ASN A 34 4.89 12.92 -6.00
N TRP A 35 4.20 13.94 -6.53
CA TRP A 35 4.64 14.75 -7.67
C TRP A 35 5.19 16.09 -7.19
N GLY A 36 6.23 16.04 -6.36
CA GLY A 36 6.87 17.24 -5.81
C GLY A 36 7.32 18.23 -6.89
N ASP A 37 7.74 17.72 -8.04
CA ASP A 37 8.25 18.42 -9.24
C ASP A 37 7.18 19.01 -10.17
N ALA A 38 5.89 18.68 -10.00
CA ALA A 38 4.86 19.11 -10.94
C ALA A 38 4.66 20.64 -10.99
N ASP A 39 4.33 21.18 -12.17
CA ASP A 39 3.82 22.54 -12.26
C ASP A 39 2.37 22.61 -11.76
N ARG A 40 2.13 23.36 -10.67
CA ARG A 40 0.80 23.44 -10.05
C ARG A 40 -0.20 24.19 -10.92
N ALA A 41 0.25 25.19 -11.67
CA ALA A 41 -0.63 25.95 -12.56
C ALA A 41 -1.12 25.06 -13.71
N GLY A 42 -0.21 24.30 -14.34
CA GLY A 42 -0.55 23.32 -15.36
C GLY A 42 -1.45 22.21 -14.85
N VAL A 43 -1.19 21.67 -13.65
CA VAL A 43 -2.07 20.65 -13.04
C VAL A 43 -3.46 21.25 -12.76
N ARG A 44 -3.53 22.45 -12.17
CA ARG A 44 -4.79 23.16 -11.92
C ARG A 44 -5.61 23.31 -13.20
N ALA A 45 -4.99 23.74 -14.30
CA ALA A 45 -5.66 23.90 -15.58
C ALA A 45 -6.28 22.60 -16.11
N VAL A 46 -5.67 21.46 -15.80
CA VAL A 46 -6.20 20.14 -16.18
C VAL A 46 -7.31 19.67 -15.24
N VAL A 47 -7.18 19.84 -13.91
CA VAL A 47 -8.13 19.28 -12.93
C VAL A 47 -9.31 20.17 -12.59
N ALA A 48 -9.19 21.49 -12.70
CA ALA A 48 -10.27 22.41 -12.31
C ALA A 48 -11.60 22.14 -13.03
N PRO A 49 -11.63 21.81 -14.34
CA PRO A 49 -12.85 21.39 -15.01
C PRO A 49 -13.47 20.10 -14.44
N TRP A 50 -12.65 19.17 -13.93
CA TRP A 50 -13.16 17.94 -13.31
C TRP A 50 -13.83 18.23 -11.98
N PHE A 51 -13.27 19.12 -11.17
CA PHE A 51 -13.90 19.57 -9.93
C PHE A 51 -15.28 20.20 -10.17
N ALA A 52 -15.42 21.01 -11.23
CA ALA A 52 -16.72 21.57 -11.63
C ALA A 52 -17.76 20.48 -11.98
N GLU A 53 -17.31 19.29 -12.41
CA GLU A 53 -18.16 18.12 -12.66
C GLU A 53 -18.27 17.17 -11.46
N GLN A 54 -18.14 17.70 -10.24
CA GLN A 54 -18.31 16.97 -8.97
C GLN A 54 -17.24 15.92 -8.68
N TRP A 55 -16.06 16.04 -9.28
CA TRP A 55 -14.93 15.19 -8.94
C TRP A 55 -14.22 15.68 -7.68
N SER A 56 -13.68 14.74 -6.90
CA SER A 56 -12.86 15.01 -5.72
C SER A 56 -11.41 14.61 -5.97
N VAL A 57 -10.49 14.98 -5.08
CA VAL A 57 -9.07 14.60 -5.18
C VAL A 57 -8.90 13.08 -5.21
N ASP A 58 -9.64 12.34 -4.37
CA ASP A 58 -9.58 10.87 -4.35
C ASP A 58 -10.12 10.27 -5.65
N ALA A 59 -11.15 10.88 -6.24
CA ALA A 59 -11.69 10.45 -7.52
C ALA A 59 -10.66 10.62 -8.64
N LEU A 60 -9.95 11.75 -8.67
CA LEU A 60 -8.87 12.00 -9.63
C LEU A 60 -7.70 11.04 -9.44
N LEU A 61 -7.26 10.80 -8.20
CA LEU A 61 -6.19 9.84 -7.91
C LEU A 61 -6.55 8.44 -8.42
N LEU A 62 -7.76 7.96 -8.14
CA LEU A 62 -8.20 6.65 -8.65
C LEU A 62 -8.34 6.62 -10.16
N ALA A 63 -8.76 7.72 -10.78
CA ALA A 63 -8.87 7.82 -12.24
C ALA A 63 -7.52 7.93 -12.94
N VAL A 64 -6.46 8.37 -12.28
CA VAL A 64 -5.09 8.28 -12.83
C VAL A 64 -4.66 6.82 -12.97
N ASP A 65 -5.03 5.99 -11.99
CA ASP A 65 -4.62 4.57 -11.95
C ASP A 65 -5.55 3.64 -12.73
N ASN A 66 -6.85 3.97 -12.79
CA ASN A 66 -7.89 3.11 -13.38
C ASN A 66 -8.69 3.82 -14.46
N LYS A 67 -9.22 3.05 -15.39
CA LYS A 67 -10.17 3.46 -16.43
C LYS A 67 -11.62 3.38 -15.90
N PRO A 68 -12.62 3.92 -16.62
CA PRO A 68 -14.02 3.82 -16.23
C PRO A 68 -14.56 2.39 -16.05
N ASP A 69 -13.98 1.41 -16.75
CA ASP A 69 -14.32 -0.01 -16.63
C ASP A 69 -13.66 -0.70 -15.41
N GLY A 70 -12.88 0.04 -14.62
CA GLY A 70 -12.13 -0.46 -13.47
C GLY A 70 -10.80 -1.14 -13.82
N SER A 71 -10.45 -1.26 -15.11
CA SER A 71 -9.15 -1.78 -15.53
C SER A 71 -8.05 -0.76 -15.23
N ARG A 72 -6.82 -1.25 -15.00
CA ARG A 72 -5.67 -0.36 -14.75
C ARG A 72 -5.26 0.37 -16.03
N GLN A 73 -4.90 1.64 -15.91
CA GLN A 73 -4.45 2.44 -17.06
C GLN A 73 -3.01 2.13 -17.50
N GLY A 74 -2.19 1.54 -16.62
CA GLY A 74 -0.82 1.12 -16.94
C GLY A 74 0.20 1.58 -15.89
N ARG A 75 1.42 1.89 -16.32
CA ARG A 75 2.52 2.25 -15.42
C ARG A 75 2.32 3.64 -14.78
N PRO A 76 2.79 3.86 -13.54
CA PRO A 76 2.82 5.18 -12.93
C PRO A 76 3.63 6.20 -13.74
N ARG A 77 3.43 7.50 -13.46
CA ARG A 77 4.21 8.58 -14.06
C ARG A 77 5.71 8.39 -13.80
N ASN A 78 6.54 8.54 -14.83
CA ASN A 78 7.98 8.68 -14.65
C ASN A 78 8.36 10.14 -14.34
N ARG A 79 9.44 10.37 -13.59
CA ARG A 79 9.89 11.72 -13.21
C ARG A 79 10.20 12.63 -14.40
N ASP A 80 10.65 12.05 -15.52
CA ASP A 80 10.96 12.81 -16.74
C ASP A 80 9.69 13.26 -17.51
N GLN A 81 8.51 12.75 -17.14
CA GLN A 81 7.26 13.11 -17.77
C GLN A 81 6.65 14.34 -17.10
N VAL A 82 6.25 15.31 -17.93
CA VAL A 82 5.49 16.48 -17.49
C VAL A 82 4.16 16.06 -16.87
N ALA A 83 3.94 16.44 -15.61
CA ALA A 83 2.81 15.93 -14.82
C ALA A 83 1.43 16.27 -15.42
N HIS A 84 1.25 17.48 -15.93
CA HIS A 84 -0.04 17.89 -16.49
C HIS A 84 -0.36 17.20 -17.83
N ASP A 85 0.65 16.92 -18.67
CA ASP A 85 0.47 16.16 -19.91
C ASP A 85 0.16 14.70 -19.63
N PHE A 86 0.90 14.09 -18.69
CA PHE A 86 0.60 12.74 -18.21
C PHE A 86 -0.84 12.65 -17.67
N LEU A 87 -1.25 13.62 -16.86
CA LEU A 87 -2.60 13.67 -16.30
C LEU A 87 -3.66 13.82 -17.40
N ARG A 88 -3.44 14.70 -18.38
CA ARG A 88 -4.34 14.88 -19.53
C ARG A 88 -4.52 13.57 -20.29
N ALA A 89 -3.44 12.85 -20.56
CA ALA A 89 -3.48 11.56 -21.24
C ALA A 89 -4.25 10.49 -20.45
N ARG A 90 -4.09 10.44 -19.12
CA ARG A 90 -4.80 9.49 -18.25
C ARG A 90 -6.29 9.77 -18.16
N LEU A 91 -6.63 11.04 -17.94
CA LEU A 91 -8.01 11.47 -17.80
C LEU A 91 -8.79 11.45 -19.12
N TRP A 92 -8.11 11.39 -20.27
CA TRP A 92 -8.74 11.23 -21.58
C TRP A 92 -9.64 9.99 -21.66
N SER A 93 -9.26 8.89 -21.02
CA SER A 93 -10.09 7.66 -20.99
C SER A 93 -11.43 7.83 -20.26
N TRP A 94 -11.55 8.87 -19.43
CA TRP A 94 -12.78 9.23 -18.73
C TRP A 94 -13.61 10.26 -19.51
N TRP A 95 -13.17 10.65 -20.71
CA TRP A 95 -13.88 11.56 -21.60
C TRP A 95 -14.74 10.78 -22.60
N GLN A 96 -16.07 10.88 -22.51
CA GLN A 96 -16.99 10.18 -23.42
C GLN A 96 -17.32 10.98 -24.71
N GLY A 97 -16.30 11.62 -25.28
CA GLY A 97 -16.34 12.08 -26.68
C GLY A 97 -17.33 13.17 -27.08
N GLY A 98 -17.90 14.01 -26.17
CA GLY A 98 -18.67 15.14 -26.70
C GLY A 98 -19.32 16.16 -25.77
N ALA A 99 -19.67 15.84 -24.51
CA ALA A 99 -20.35 16.85 -23.67
C ALA A 99 -20.16 16.69 -22.17
N GLN A 100 -19.99 15.46 -21.67
CA GLN A 100 -19.87 15.17 -20.24
C GLN A 100 -18.79 14.13 -19.99
N ARG A 101 -18.07 14.28 -18.88
CA ARG A 101 -17.12 13.27 -18.41
C ARG A 101 -17.91 12.08 -17.85
N ALA A 102 -17.27 10.92 -17.82
CA ALA A 102 -17.81 9.76 -17.12
C ALA A 102 -18.05 10.08 -15.62
N ARG A 103 -18.92 9.31 -14.97
CA ARG A 103 -19.17 9.48 -13.53
C ARG A 103 -17.87 9.27 -12.74
N PRO A 104 -17.64 10.06 -11.67
CA PRO A 104 -16.44 9.91 -10.87
C PRO A 104 -16.38 8.52 -10.21
N PRO A 105 -15.20 7.89 -10.10
CA PRO A 105 -15.04 6.58 -9.45
C PRO A 105 -15.39 6.61 -7.96
N VAL A 106 -15.29 7.78 -7.33
CA VAL A 106 -15.68 8.01 -5.93
C VAL A 106 -16.64 9.18 -5.88
N ALA A 107 -17.80 8.96 -5.26
CA ALA A 107 -18.72 10.05 -4.95
C ALA A 107 -18.05 11.04 -3.99
N GLY A 108 -17.94 12.29 -4.43
CA GLY A 108 -17.50 13.39 -3.59
C GLY A 108 -18.60 13.88 -2.65
N MET A 109 -18.24 14.80 -1.77
CA MET A 109 -19.16 15.51 -0.89
C MET A 109 -18.70 16.95 -0.71
N THR A 110 -19.60 17.83 -0.27
CA THR A 110 -19.24 19.22 0.04
C THR A 110 -18.42 19.31 1.33
N LEU A 111 -17.63 20.37 1.49
CA LEU A 111 -16.81 20.59 2.69
C LEU A 111 -17.68 20.66 3.96
N GLY A 112 -18.86 21.30 3.87
CA GLY A 112 -19.81 21.38 4.98
C GLY A 112 -20.41 20.01 5.36
N GLN A 113 -20.67 19.14 4.39
CA GLN A 113 -21.08 17.75 4.66
C GLN A 113 -19.95 16.96 5.34
N TRP A 114 -18.72 17.11 4.84
CA TRP A 114 -17.55 16.47 5.44
C TRP A 114 -17.37 16.86 6.91
N TRP A 115 -17.48 18.15 7.25
CA TRP A 115 -17.40 18.61 8.64
C TRP A 115 -18.48 18.00 9.53
N ARG A 116 -19.71 17.86 9.03
CA ARG A 116 -20.81 17.23 9.78
C ARG A 116 -20.51 15.75 10.06
N VAL A 117 -20.05 15.02 9.05
CA VAL A 117 -19.66 13.60 9.19
C VAL A 117 -18.48 13.47 10.15
N ASN A 118 -17.45 14.30 10.01
CA ASN A 118 -16.26 14.24 10.83
C ASN A 118 -16.55 14.57 12.31
N ARG A 119 -17.35 15.60 12.59
CA ARG A 119 -17.80 15.91 13.96
C ARG A 119 -18.61 14.77 14.57
N ARG A 120 -19.50 14.15 13.80
CA ARG A 120 -20.25 12.97 14.24
C ARG A 120 -19.30 11.81 14.57
N ASN A 121 -18.35 11.51 13.69
CA ASN A 121 -17.39 10.43 13.89
C ASN A 121 -16.49 10.69 15.10
N ALA A 122 -16.02 11.93 15.27
CA ALA A 122 -15.22 12.32 16.45
C ALA A 122 -15.98 12.09 17.76
N ARG A 123 -17.30 12.35 17.79
CA ARG A 123 -18.15 12.05 18.96
C ARG A 123 -18.33 10.54 19.17
N LEU A 124 -18.56 9.78 18.10
CA LEU A 124 -18.77 8.32 18.18
C LEU A 124 -17.51 7.57 18.60
N HIS A 125 -16.34 8.03 18.14
CA HIS A 125 -15.04 7.44 18.43
C HIS A 125 -14.32 8.12 19.58
N GLN A 126 -14.99 9.01 20.32
CA GLN A 126 -14.42 9.60 21.51
C GLN A 126 -14.04 8.47 22.48
N PRO A 127 -12.80 8.45 23.02
CA PRO A 127 -12.39 7.43 23.97
C PRO A 127 -13.41 7.38 25.11
N ARG A 128 -14.04 6.22 25.29
CA ARG A 128 -14.94 6.04 26.43
C ARG A 128 -14.12 6.19 27.70
N PRO A 129 -14.63 6.90 28.72
CA PRO A 129 -13.93 7.01 29.99
C PRO A 129 -13.64 5.61 30.53
N ARG A 130 -12.37 5.30 30.75
CA ARG A 130 -11.93 4.01 31.28
C ARG A 130 -12.45 3.89 32.70
N ARG A 131 -13.43 3.01 32.93
CA ARG A 131 -13.80 2.62 34.28
C ARG A 131 -12.65 1.82 34.90
N PRO A 132 -12.35 2.00 36.19
CA PRO A 132 -11.39 1.14 36.88
C PRO A 132 -11.84 -0.32 36.74
N LEU A 133 -10.86 -1.21 36.52
CA LEU A 133 -11.13 -2.64 36.43
C LEU A 133 -11.66 -3.13 37.78
N GLY A 134 -12.80 -3.84 37.76
CA GLY A 134 -13.23 -4.63 38.92
C GLY A 134 -12.24 -5.75 39.23
N GLU A 135 -12.44 -6.46 40.33
CA GLU A 135 -11.54 -7.55 40.76
C GLU A 135 -11.35 -8.64 39.70
N ALA A 136 -12.43 -9.11 39.08
CA ALA A 136 -12.36 -10.05 37.96
C ALA A 136 -11.54 -9.50 36.77
N GLY A 137 -11.63 -8.20 36.50
CA GLY A 137 -10.86 -7.55 35.44
C GLY A 137 -9.37 -7.43 35.76
N ARG A 138 -9.03 -7.19 37.03
CA ARG A 138 -7.64 -7.19 37.51
C ARG A 138 -7.03 -8.59 37.40
N LEU A 139 -7.77 -9.60 37.83
CA LEU A 139 -7.35 -11.00 37.78
C LEU A 139 -7.16 -11.48 36.32
N ALA A 140 -8.07 -11.12 35.42
CA ALA A 140 -7.90 -11.40 33.99
C ALA A 140 -6.70 -10.67 33.37
N GLN A 141 -6.40 -9.44 33.81
CA GLN A 141 -5.24 -8.69 33.36
C GLN A 141 -3.93 -9.32 33.84
N GLU A 142 -3.87 -9.77 35.09
CA GLU A 142 -2.72 -10.49 35.65
C GLU A 142 -2.47 -11.81 34.91
N GLN A 143 -3.52 -12.62 34.72
CA GLN A 143 -3.42 -13.85 33.94
C GLN A 143 -2.96 -13.60 32.49
N SER A 144 -3.44 -12.53 31.85
CA SER A 144 -3.00 -12.15 30.50
C SER A 144 -1.52 -11.77 30.49
N ARG A 145 -1.07 -10.98 31.47
CA ARG A 145 0.34 -10.60 31.63
C ARG A 145 1.23 -11.80 31.91
N GLU A 146 0.78 -12.74 32.74
CA GLU A 146 1.49 -13.99 33.00
C GLU A 146 1.59 -14.85 31.75
N ARG A 147 0.52 -15.00 30.97
CA ARG A 147 0.57 -15.71 29.67
C ARG A 147 1.58 -15.08 28.71
N VAL A 148 1.65 -13.75 28.66
CA VAL A 148 2.63 -13.03 27.82
C VAL A 148 4.04 -13.22 28.36
N ARG A 149 4.27 -13.12 29.67
CA ARG A 149 5.58 -13.36 30.30
C ARG A 149 6.05 -14.80 30.10
N ALA A 150 5.18 -15.78 30.31
CA ALA A 150 5.45 -17.19 30.04
C ALA A 150 5.80 -17.43 28.58
N ARG A 151 5.11 -16.74 27.64
CA ARG A 151 5.49 -16.77 26.23
C ARG A 151 6.85 -16.13 25.97
N LEU A 152 7.31 -15.16 26.75
CA LEU A 152 8.60 -14.47 26.51
C LEU A 152 9.78 -15.13 27.22
N ALA A 153 9.53 -15.99 28.21
CA ALA A 153 10.55 -16.58 29.08
C ALA A 153 11.58 -17.44 28.32
N ASP A 154 11.18 -18.16 27.27
CA ASP A 154 12.13 -18.95 26.47
C ASP A 154 11.89 -18.77 24.96
N PRO A 155 12.59 -17.81 24.32
CA PRO A 155 12.55 -17.62 22.88
C PRO A 155 13.10 -18.81 22.09
N VAL A 156 14.11 -19.51 22.64
CA VAL A 156 14.81 -20.60 21.96
C VAL A 156 13.93 -21.83 21.93
N GLU A 157 13.33 -22.20 23.06
CA GLU A 157 12.44 -23.37 23.14
C GLU A 157 11.17 -23.15 22.31
N ARG A 158 10.67 -21.91 22.21
CA ARG A 158 9.58 -21.59 21.27
C ARG A 158 9.98 -21.76 19.81
N SER A 159 11.18 -21.35 19.44
CA SER A 159 11.70 -21.54 18.09
C SER A 159 11.81 -23.04 17.78
N ARG A 160 12.34 -23.83 18.71
CA ARG A 160 12.42 -25.30 18.61
C ARG A 160 11.05 -25.96 18.51
N ALA A 161 10.09 -25.58 19.35
CA ALA A 161 8.72 -26.09 19.30
C ALA A 161 7.98 -25.71 18.01
N ARG A 162 8.28 -24.54 17.43
CA ARG A 162 7.76 -24.13 16.11
C ARG A 162 8.40 -24.97 15.00
N ALA A 163 9.71 -25.20 15.05
CA ALA A 163 10.41 -26.04 14.09
C ALA A 163 9.89 -27.50 14.14
N ARG A 164 9.66 -28.06 15.33
CA ARG A 164 9.06 -29.40 15.49
C ARG A 164 7.67 -29.49 14.86
N ARG A 165 6.76 -28.56 15.18
CA ARG A 165 5.42 -28.52 14.58
C ARG A 165 5.43 -28.35 13.06
N TRP A 166 6.37 -27.56 12.55
CA TRP A 166 6.54 -27.41 11.11
C TRP A 166 7.00 -28.74 10.50
N GLN A 167 8.00 -29.39 11.09
CA GLN A 167 8.51 -30.67 10.63
C GLN A 167 7.41 -31.74 10.65
N GLU A 168 6.67 -31.87 11.75
CA GLU A 168 5.52 -32.78 11.87
C GLU A 168 4.46 -32.53 10.78
N ALA A 169 4.17 -31.27 10.48
CA ALA A 169 3.23 -30.92 9.42
C ALA A 169 3.76 -31.28 8.02
N LEU A 170 5.05 -31.10 7.75
CA LEU A 170 5.68 -31.50 6.49
C LEU A 170 5.73 -33.02 6.34
N ASP A 171 6.06 -33.73 7.41
CA ASP A 171 6.12 -35.19 7.42
C ASP A 171 4.71 -35.78 7.20
N GLY A 172 3.66 -35.13 7.71
CA GLY A 172 2.26 -35.50 7.47
C GLY A 172 1.78 -35.28 6.03
N LEU A 173 2.50 -34.52 5.20
CA LEU A 173 2.21 -34.34 3.77
C LEU A 173 2.87 -35.40 2.88
N LEU A 174 3.74 -36.25 3.44
CA LEU A 174 4.40 -37.31 2.68
C LEU A 174 3.42 -38.44 2.35
N VAL A 175 3.51 -38.97 1.13
CA VAL A 175 2.74 -40.16 0.72
C VAL A 175 3.25 -41.37 1.53
N PRO A 176 2.36 -42.25 2.05
CA PRO A 176 2.78 -43.44 2.80
C PRO A 176 3.84 -44.26 2.05
N GLY A 177 4.97 -44.54 2.71
CA GLY A 177 6.10 -45.26 2.13
C GLY A 177 7.17 -44.39 1.47
N GLN A 178 6.97 -43.08 1.35
CA GLN A 178 8.00 -42.15 0.88
C GLN A 178 8.78 -41.51 2.03
N ARG A 179 10.08 -41.29 1.80
CA ARG A 179 10.95 -40.54 2.72
C ARG A 179 10.98 -39.06 2.32
N ALA A 180 11.12 -38.18 3.31
CA ALA A 180 11.34 -36.77 3.06
C ALA A 180 12.57 -36.58 2.16
N PRO A 181 12.50 -35.73 1.13
CA PRO A 181 13.65 -35.42 0.29
C PRO A 181 14.74 -34.76 1.14
N THR A 182 15.95 -35.28 1.03
CA THR A 182 17.11 -34.72 1.74
C THR A 182 17.69 -33.53 1.01
N PHE A 183 18.58 -32.81 1.69
CA PHE A 183 19.35 -31.73 1.07
C PHE A 183 20.16 -32.23 -0.13
N GLU A 184 20.71 -33.45 -0.05
CA GLU A 184 21.45 -34.06 -1.16
C GLU A 184 20.54 -34.42 -2.34
N ASP A 185 19.31 -34.89 -2.09
CA ASP A 185 18.32 -35.16 -3.14
C ASP A 185 17.95 -33.85 -3.87
N SER A 186 17.76 -32.77 -3.11
CA SER A 186 17.48 -31.43 -3.66
C SER A 186 18.65 -30.87 -4.47
N ARG A 187 19.88 -31.12 -4.00
CA ARG A 187 21.12 -30.69 -4.67
C ARG A 187 21.34 -31.44 -5.99
N ARG A 188 21.03 -32.75 -6.03
CA ARG A 188 21.09 -33.55 -7.27
C ARG A 188 20.07 -33.05 -8.30
N LEU A 189 18.82 -32.83 -7.89
CA LEU A 189 17.78 -32.29 -8.77
C LEU A 189 18.14 -30.92 -9.33
N LEU A 190 18.75 -30.04 -8.53
CA LEU A 190 19.22 -28.73 -9.01
C LEU A 190 20.36 -28.85 -10.04
N ALA A 191 21.23 -29.84 -9.92
CA ALA A 191 22.29 -30.11 -10.90
C ALA A 191 21.75 -30.72 -12.21
N GLU A 192 20.62 -31.43 -12.16
CA GLU A 192 19.96 -32.03 -13.32
C GLU A 192 19.06 -31.04 -14.08
N VAL A 193 18.33 -30.17 -13.37
CA VAL A 193 17.34 -29.25 -13.98
C VAL A 193 17.97 -27.95 -14.46
N VAL A 194 19.04 -27.50 -13.82
CA VAL A 194 19.72 -26.26 -14.19
C VAL A 194 21.20 -26.56 -14.28
N GLN A 195 21.80 -26.37 -15.46
CA GLN A 195 23.25 -26.22 -15.59
C GLN A 195 23.69 -24.91 -14.90
N VAL A 196 23.45 -24.77 -13.59
CA VAL A 196 24.03 -23.69 -12.80
C VAL A 196 25.50 -24.02 -12.73
N PRO A 197 26.41 -23.16 -13.21
CA PRO A 197 27.80 -23.30 -12.86
C PRO A 197 27.88 -23.25 -11.33
N ALA A 198 28.14 -24.41 -10.72
CA ALA A 198 28.46 -24.48 -9.31
C ALA A 198 29.73 -23.66 -9.15
N HIS A 199 29.63 -22.42 -8.68
CA HIS A 199 30.79 -21.64 -8.27
C HIS A 199 31.14 -22.10 -6.85
N PRO A 200 32.10 -23.02 -6.66
CA PRO A 200 32.49 -23.40 -5.32
C PRO A 200 33.06 -22.17 -4.62
N VAL A 201 32.40 -21.75 -3.55
CA VAL A 201 32.97 -20.76 -2.64
C VAL A 201 34.15 -21.43 -1.95
N CYS A 202 35.34 -20.81 -2.05
CA CYS A 202 36.54 -21.35 -1.41
C CYS A 202 36.32 -21.47 0.10
N ARG A 203 36.43 -22.69 0.65
CA ARG A 203 36.26 -22.95 2.10
C ARG A 203 37.25 -22.19 3.00
N ARG A 204 38.33 -21.66 2.43
CA ARG A 204 39.39 -20.92 3.15
C ARG A 204 39.22 -19.40 3.13
N CYS A 205 38.61 -18.83 2.08
CA CYS A 205 38.53 -17.36 1.92
C CYS A 205 37.13 -16.80 1.62
N GLY A 206 36.12 -17.63 1.34
CA GLY A 206 34.77 -17.14 1.02
C GLY A 206 34.61 -16.51 -0.38
N CYS A 207 35.65 -16.51 -1.19
CA CYS A 207 35.68 -15.90 -2.50
C CYS A 207 34.88 -16.73 -3.55
N ARG A 208 34.03 -16.10 -4.36
CA ARG A 208 33.39 -16.73 -5.54
C ARG A 208 34.34 -16.68 -6.73
N THR A 209 34.79 -17.82 -7.24
CA THR A 209 35.55 -17.88 -8.50
C THR A 209 34.59 -17.77 -9.69
N GLY A 210 34.47 -16.57 -10.25
CA GLY A 210 33.88 -16.37 -11.58
C GLY A 210 34.94 -16.67 -12.63
N VAL A 211 34.68 -17.62 -13.53
CA VAL A 211 35.50 -17.79 -14.74
C VAL A 211 34.93 -16.85 -15.79
N LEU A 212 35.73 -15.85 -16.18
CA LEU A 212 35.47 -15.04 -17.38
C LEU A 212 35.59 -15.97 -18.59
N SER A 213 34.49 -16.20 -19.27
CA SER A 213 34.48 -16.74 -20.63
C SER A 213 34.93 -15.63 -21.59
N GLN A 214 36.22 -15.60 -21.96
CA GLN A 214 36.79 -15.19 -23.26
C GLN A 214 38.25 -14.74 -23.10
N ALA A 215 39.19 -15.54 -23.64
CA ALA A 215 40.38 -15.05 -24.34
C ALA A 215 41.04 -16.24 -25.08
N ALA A 216 41.01 -16.14 -26.41
CA ALA A 216 41.67 -16.95 -27.45
C ALA A 216 41.20 -18.40 -27.64
#